data_AF-A0A7Y3DD68-F1
#
_entry.id   AF-A0A7Y3DD68-F1
#
_cell.length_a   1.000
_cell.length_b   1.000
_cell.length_c   1.000
_cell.angle_alpha   90.00
_cell.angle_beta   90.00
_cell.angle_gamma   90.00
#
_symmetry.space_group_name_H-M   'P 1'
#
loop_
_entity.id
_entity.type
_entity.pdbx_description
1 polymer ?
#
loop_
_entity_poly.entity_id
_entity_poly.type
_entity_poly.pdbx_seq_one_letter_code
_entity_poly.pdbx_strand_id
1 'polypeptide(L)'
;MGQLMEYFGAALAERRRRPRDDIMTLLTQAEIPGVAERLSDEELTRFFILLATAGNETVTKLLATLFGLLAEHPDQRHLLLERPDRIPGAVEETLRFDPPSQYQGRVTTREITVHGRRLPKGARVLVINAASGRDERKYADPERWDVTRRFDLHLNFGHGRHVCLGKSLALLESRVATEELLKRLPHFTVTGSERMHSSNVRGLCSLKIAAGG
;
A
#
# COMPACT_ATOMS: atom_id res chain seq x y z
N MET A 1 -13.23 -15.34 -10.25
CA MET A 1 -13.26 -15.69 -8.81
C MET A 1 -13.19 -17.19 -8.54
N GLY A 2 -13.89 -18.06 -9.28
CA GLY A 2 -13.85 -19.51 -9.05
C GLY A 2 -12.44 -20.14 -8.99
N GLN A 3 -11.56 -19.79 -9.95
CA GLN A 3 -10.17 -20.29 -9.97
C GLN A 3 -9.34 -19.87 -8.75
N LEU A 4 -9.52 -18.63 -8.25
CA LEU A 4 -8.82 -18.17 -7.05
C LEU A 4 -9.34 -18.88 -5.80
N MET A 5 -10.65 -19.10 -5.71
CA MET A 5 -11.25 -19.88 -4.61
C MET A 5 -10.70 -21.31 -4.59
N GLU A 6 -10.62 -21.95 -5.75
CA GLU A 6 -10.06 -23.30 -5.90
C GLU A 6 -8.57 -23.34 -5.50
N TYR A 7 -7.76 -22.41 -6.01
CA TYR A 7 -6.33 -22.32 -5.70
C TYR A 7 -6.07 -22.14 -4.20
N PHE A 8 -6.70 -21.13 -3.58
CA PHE A 8 -6.49 -20.85 -2.16
C PHE A 8 -7.11 -21.92 -1.26
N GLY A 9 -8.25 -22.51 -1.64
CA GLY A 9 -8.85 -23.64 -0.94
C GLY A 9 -7.93 -24.86 -0.94
N ALA A 10 -7.35 -25.21 -2.09
CA ALA A 10 -6.37 -26.29 -2.21
C ALA A 10 -5.11 -26.01 -1.37
N ALA A 11 -4.60 -24.77 -1.42
CA ALA A 11 -3.45 -24.35 -0.62
C ALA A 11 -3.72 -24.44 0.89
N LEU A 12 -4.91 -24.04 1.35
CA LEU A 12 -5.32 -24.16 2.76
C LEU A 12 -5.44 -25.61 3.20
N ALA A 13 -6.10 -26.46 2.41
CA ALA A 13 -6.21 -27.88 2.69
C ALA A 13 -4.81 -28.53 2.79
N GLU A 14 -3.86 -28.06 1.97
CA GLU A 14 -2.47 -28.49 2.07
C GLU A 14 -1.82 -28.05 3.40
N ARG A 15 -1.95 -26.79 3.82
CA ARG A 15 -1.34 -26.27 5.08
C ARG A 15 -1.93 -26.95 6.31
N ARG A 16 -3.21 -27.35 6.27
CA ARG A 16 -3.81 -28.15 7.34
C ARG A 16 -3.16 -29.54 7.48
N ARG A 17 -2.80 -30.18 6.35
CA ARG A 17 -2.14 -31.50 6.36
C ARG A 17 -0.64 -31.42 6.61
N ARG A 18 0.00 -30.37 6.10
CA ARG A 18 1.45 -30.13 6.13
C ARG A 18 1.73 -28.67 6.50
N PRO A 19 1.67 -28.34 7.80
CA PRO A 19 2.00 -27.01 8.31
C PRO A 19 3.37 -26.52 7.83
N ARG A 20 3.48 -25.21 7.58
CA ARG A 20 4.71 -24.52 7.17
C ARG A 20 4.88 -23.25 8.00
N ASP A 21 6.06 -22.65 7.91
CA ASP A 21 6.29 -21.32 8.48
C ASP A 21 5.71 -20.22 7.56
N ASP A 22 4.38 -20.13 7.52
CA ASP A 22 3.65 -19.15 6.71
C ASP A 22 2.35 -18.66 7.40
N ILE A 23 1.85 -17.51 6.94
CA ILE A 23 0.62 -16.90 7.49
C ILE A 23 -0.63 -17.78 7.27
N MET A 24 -0.63 -18.64 6.25
CA MET A 24 -1.74 -19.58 6.01
C MET A 24 -1.80 -20.61 7.13
N THR A 25 -0.66 -21.20 7.48
CA THR A 25 -0.55 -22.13 8.59
C THR A 25 -0.94 -21.44 9.89
N LEU A 26 -0.38 -20.26 10.17
CA LEU A 26 -0.69 -19.48 11.37
C LEU A 26 -2.19 -19.24 11.52
N LEU A 27 -2.89 -18.83 10.46
CA LEU A 27 -4.33 -18.53 10.53
C LEU A 27 -5.20 -19.80 10.58
N THR A 28 -4.78 -20.90 9.97
CA THR A 28 -5.51 -22.19 10.09
C THR A 28 -5.45 -22.78 11.50
N GLN A 29 -4.44 -22.39 12.29
CA GLN A 29 -4.18 -22.83 13.66
C GLN A 29 -4.55 -21.78 14.71
N ALA A 30 -5.01 -20.59 14.28
CA ALA A 30 -5.33 -19.51 15.19
C ALA A 30 -6.54 -19.84 16.06
N GLU A 31 -6.38 -19.63 17.37
CA GLU A 31 -7.45 -19.70 18.36
C GLU A 31 -7.61 -18.34 19.03
N ILE A 32 -8.84 -17.89 19.22
CA ILE A 32 -9.13 -16.63 19.90
C ILE A 32 -9.70 -16.98 21.28
N PRO A 33 -9.00 -16.66 22.40
CA PRO A 33 -9.50 -16.94 23.74
C PRO A 33 -10.91 -16.38 23.96
N GLY A 34 -11.83 -17.22 24.43
CA GLY A 34 -13.22 -16.84 24.65
C GLY A 34 -14.10 -16.84 23.40
N VAL A 35 -13.57 -17.21 22.24
CA VAL A 35 -14.34 -17.41 20.99
C VAL A 35 -14.17 -18.87 20.58
N ALA A 36 -15.26 -19.64 20.66
CA ALA A 36 -15.24 -21.06 20.32
C ALA A 36 -15.11 -21.31 18.79
N GLU A 37 -15.48 -20.32 17.99
CA GLU A 37 -15.49 -20.42 16.53
C GLU A 37 -14.09 -20.13 15.96
N ARG A 38 -13.63 -21.04 15.11
CA ARG A 38 -12.45 -20.83 14.27
C ARG A 38 -12.91 -20.31 12.92
N LEU A 39 -12.04 -19.57 12.23
CA LEU A 39 -12.29 -19.17 10.85
C LEU A 39 -12.52 -20.42 9.99
N SER A 40 -13.64 -20.43 9.28
CA SER A 40 -13.96 -21.46 8.30
C SER A 40 -12.98 -21.43 7.13
N ASP A 41 -12.85 -22.55 6.42
CA ASP A 41 -12.00 -22.60 5.22
C ASP A 41 -12.50 -21.63 4.14
N GLU A 42 -13.80 -21.36 4.08
CA GLU A 42 -14.36 -20.36 3.18
C GLU A 42 -13.92 -18.93 3.55
N GLU A 43 -13.99 -18.57 4.85
CA GLU A 43 -13.53 -17.26 5.33
C GLU A 43 -12.03 -17.08 5.12
N LEU A 44 -11.22 -18.10 5.43
CA LEU A 44 -9.78 -18.07 5.18
C LEU A 44 -9.48 -17.94 3.69
N THR A 45 -10.18 -18.67 2.83
CA THR A 45 -10.01 -18.58 1.37
C THR A 45 -10.29 -17.16 0.89
N ARG A 46 -11.42 -16.58 1.28
CA ARG A 46 -11.80 -15.20 0.93
C ARG A 46 -10.79 -14.18 1.49
N PHE A 47 -10.29 -14.40 2.70
CA PHE A 47 -9.29 -13.56 3.33
C PHE A 47 -7.95 -13.60 2.57
N PHE A 48 -7.48 -14.76 2.12
CA PHE A 48 -6.25 -14.86 1.33
C PHE A 48 -6.40 -14.27 -0.07
N ILE A 49 -7.58 -14.36 -0.69
CA ILE A 49 -7.87 -13.63 -1.93
C ILE A 49 -7.78 -12.12 -1.70
N LEU A 50 -8.34 -11.61 -0.60
CA LEU A 50 -8.23 -10.21 -0.21
C LEU A 50 -6.76 -9.80 -0.01
N LEU A 51 -5.97 -10.60 0.72
CA LEU A 51 -4.56 -10.29 0.96
C LEU A 51 -3.75 -10.29 -0.33
N ALA A 52 -3.93 -11.29 -1.19
CA ALA A 52 -3.20 -11.39 -2.45
C ALA A 52 -3.51 -10.22 -3.38
N THR A 53 -4.77 -9.82 -3.49
CA THR A 53 -5.18 -8.69 -4.33
C THR A 53 -4.73 -7.35 -3.75
N ALA A 54 -4.98 -7.12 -2.45
CA ALA A 54 -4.64 -5.86 -1.79
C ALA A 54 -3.11 -5.64 -1.70
N GLY A 55 -2.34 -6.70 -1.43
CA GLY A 55 -0.89 -6.63 -1.28
C GLY A 55 -0.13 -6.49 -2.60
N ASN A 56 -0.61 -7.10 -3.68
CA ASN A 56 0.11 -7.09 -4.96
C ASN A 56 -0.05 -5.75 -5.71
N GLU A 57 -1.30 -5.34 -5.94
CA GLU A 57 -1.58 -4.20 -6.82
C GLU A 57 -1.04 -2.89 -6.24
N THR A 58 -1.14 -2.71 -4.92
CA THR A 58 -0.74 -1.47 -4.25
C THR A 58 0.79 -1.30 -4.23
N VAL A 59 1.56 -2.33 -3.88
CA VAL A 59 3.03 -2.26 -3.84
C VAL A 59 3.62 -2.07 -5.24
N THR A 60 3.10 -2.79 -6.24
CA THR A 60 3.56 -2.64 -7.62
C THR A 60 3.36 -1.20 -8.12
N LYS A 61 2.21 -0.59 -7.82
CA LYS A 61 1.92 0.81 -8.17
C LYS A 61 2.78 1.79 -7.40
N LEU A 62 3.05 1.53 -6.12
CA LEU A 62 3.96 2.35 -5.31
C LEU A 62 5.36 2.37 -5.91
N LEU A 63 5.90 1.20 -6.25
CA LEU A 63 7.21 1.09 -6.88
C LEU A 63 7.26 1.80 -8.23
N ALA A 64 6.27 1.59 -9.10
CA ALA A 64 6.23 2.27 -10.40
C ALA A 64 6.15 3.79 -10.23
N THR A 65 5.33 4.30 -9.30
CA THR A 65 5.27 5.73 -8.99
C THR A 65 6.60 6.27 -8.45
N LEU A 66 7.25 5.56 -7.52
CA LEU A 66 8.54 5.95 -6.96
C LEU A 66 9.62 6.08 -8.06
N PHE A 67 9.73 5.09 -8.95
CA PHE A 67 10.70 5.15 -10.05
C PHE A 67 10.35 6.22 -11.09
N GLY A 68 9.06 6.47 -11.34
CA GLY A 68 8.63 7.62 -12.14
C GLY A 68 9.10 8.95 -11.54
N LEU A 69 8.86 9.16 -10.24
CA LEU A 69 9.27 10.38 -9.54
C LEU A 69 10.79 10.53 -9.48
N LEU A 70 11.54 9.45 -9.27
CA LEU A 70 13.01 9.47 -9.31
C LEU A 70 13.57 9.82 -10.68
N ALA A 71 12.87 9.49 -11.77
CA ALA A 71 13.25 9.91 -13.11
C ALA A 71 12.95 11.39 -13.37
N GLU A 72 11.85 11.90 -12.82
CA GLU A 72 11.45 13.31 -12.90
C GLU A 72 12.32 14.24 -12.01
N HIS A 73 12.91 13.70 -10.94
CA HIS A 73 13.71 14.44 -9.95
C HIS A 73 15.12 13.84 -9.82
N PRO A 74 16.00 14.04 -10.82
CA PRO A 74 17.33 13.43 -10.85
C PRO A 74 18.23 13.87 -9.68
N ASP A 75 18.02 15.07 -9.13
CA ASP A 75 18.70 15.59 -7.94
C ASP A 75 18.38 14.75 -6.70
N GLN A 76 17.11 14.40 -6.50
CA GLN A 76 16.69 13.54 -5.39
C GLN A 76 17.11 12.10 -5.58
N ARG A 77 17.10 11.60 -6.82
CA ARG A 77 17.70 10.30 -7.13
C ARG A 77 19.18 10.27 -6.79
N HIS A 78 19.94 11.30 -7.18
CA HIS A 78 21.36 11.39 -6.85
C HIS A 78 21.58 11.39 -5.33
N LEU A 79 20.77 12.14 -4.59
CA LEU A 79 20.81 12.12 -3.12
C LEU A 79 20.58 10.72 -2.54
N LEU A 80 19.67 9.91 -3.08
CA LEU A 80 19.46 8.53 -2.63
C LEU A 80 20.61 7.59 -3.00
N LEU A 81 21.34 7.85 -4.08
CA LEU A 81 22.56 7.11 -4.42
C LEU A 81 23.69 7.43 -3.43
N GLU A 82 23.85 8.69 -3.04
CA GLU A 82 24.84 9.11 -2.03
C GLU A 82 24.45 8.70 -0.61
N ARG A 83 23.15 8.71 -0.30
CA ARG A 83 22.59 8.39 1.02
C ARG A 83 21.48 7.34 0.93
N PRO A 84 21.83 6.06 0.70
CA PRO A 84 20.85 4.97 0.62
C PRO A 84 20.04 4.78 1.91
N ASP A 85 20.53 5.25 3.06
CA ASP A 85 19.79 5.28 4.34
C ASP A 85 18.50 6.10 4.27
N ARG A 86 18.34 6.95 3.24
CA ARG A 86 17.15 7.77 3.00
C ARG A 86 16.06 7.08 2.19
N ILE A 87 16.33 5.93 1.58
CA ILE A 87 15.36 5.19 0.78
C ILE A 87 14.07 4.87 1.55
N PRO A 88 14.08 4.46 2.84
CA PRO A 88 12.85 4.28 3.61
C PRO A 88 12.00 5.56 3.66
N GLY A 89 12.64 6.73 3.81
CA GLY A 89 11.97 8.02 3.80
C GLY A 89 11.39 8.38 2.42
N ALA A 90 12.08 8.03 1.34
CA ALA A 90 11.59 8.22 -0.03
C ALA A 90 10.34 7.37 -0.34
N VAL A 91 10.27 6.15 0.21
CA VAL A 91 9.08 5.28 0.09
C VAL A 91 7.90 5.93 0.82
N GLU A 92 8.09 6.38 2.06
CA GLU A 92 7.06 7.08 2.85
C GLU A 92 6.64 8.40 2.16
N GLU A 93 7.59 9.16 1.60
CA GLU A 93 7.29 10.38 0.84
C GLU A 93 6.48 10.09 -0.41
N THR A 94 6.78 9.02 -1.12
CA THR A 94 6.00 8.61 -2.30
C THR A 94 4.58 8.23 -1.90
N LEU A 95 4.41 7.50 -0.79
CA LEU A 95 3.11 7.19 -0.22
C LEU A 95 2.37 8.44 0.22
N ARG A 96 3.03 9.46 0.76
CA ARG A 96 2.41 10.76 1.05
C ARG A 96 1.95 11.44 -0.24
N PHE A 97 2.82 11.48 -1.25
CA PHE A 97 2.67 12.31 -2.43
C PHE A 97 1.66 11.77 -3.44
N ASP A 98 1.72 10.48 -3.79
CA ASP A 98 0.80 9.81 -4.71
C ASP A 98 0.56 8.35 -4.26
N PRO A 99 -0.24 8.13 -3.20
CA PRO A 99 -0.50 6.81 -2.66
C PRO A 99 -1.31 5.94 -3.64
N PRO A 100 -1.09 4.62 -3.68
CA PRO A 100 -1.93 3.74 -4.48
C PRO A 100 -3.41 3.76 -4.05
N SER A 101 -3.70 3.69 -2.74
CA SER A 101 -5.08 3.71 -2.24
C SER A 101 -5.56 5.14 -1.98
N GLN A 102 -6.60 5.56 -2.70
CA GLN A 102 -7.06 6.95 -2.71
C GLN A 102 -8.09 7.26 -1.63
N TYR A 103 -9.05 6.36 -1.39
CA TYR A 103 -10.15 6.61 -0.44
C TYR A 103 -10.68 5.33 0.20
N GLN A 104 -11.40 5.48 1.30
CA GLN A 104 -12.08 4.39 2.00
C GLN A 104 -13.55 4.73 2.26
N GLY A 105 -14.43 3.79 1.98
CA GLY A 105 -15.87 3.92 2.25
C GLY A 105 -16.21 3.61 3.71
N ARG A 106 -17.10 4.41 4.30
CA ARG A 106 -17.67 4.21 5.64
C ARG A 106 -19.17 4.42 5.63
N VAL A 107 -19.85 3.83 6.61
CA VAL A 107 -21.26 4.08 6.89
C VAL A 107 -21.39 4.48 8.35
N THR A 108 -22.08 5.58 8.63
CA THR A 108 -22.31 6.04 10.00
C THR A 108 -23.22 5.06 10.75
N THR A 109 -22.84 4.66 11.96
CA THR A 109 -23.63 3.73 12.79
C THR A 109 -24.69 4.44 13.64
N ARG A 110 -24.53 5.76 13.82
CA ARG A 110 -25.41 6.69 14.53
C ARG A 110 -25.25 8.08 13.93
N GLU A 111 -26.08 9.03 14.36
CA GLU A 111 -25.84 10.44 14.04
C GLU A 111 -24.50 10.89 14.64
N ILE A 112 -23.70 11.59 13.84
CA ILE A 112 -22.42 12.18 14.23
C ILE A 112 -22.29 13.60 13.67
N THR A 113 -21.47 14.44 14.32
CA THR A 113 -21.06 15.73 13.77
C THR A 113 -19.57 15.70 13.49
N VAL A 114 -19.17 16.02 12.27
CA VAL A 114 -17.76 16.09 11.82
C VAL A 114 -17.52 17.44 11.18
N HIS A 115 -16.54 18.21 11.67
CA HIS A 115 -16.26 19.58 11.20
C HIS A 115 -17.52 20.47 11.09
N GLY A 116 -18.39 20.43 12.11
CA GLY A 116 -19.64 21.20 12.14
C GLY A 116 -20.76 20.68 11.22
N ARG A 117 -20.56 19.57 10.49
CA ARG A 117 -21.57 18.95 9.63
C ARG A 117 -22.21 17.76 10.32
N ARG A 118 -23.53 17.78 10.49
CA ARG A 118 -24.31 16.64 11.00
C ARG A 118 -24.50 15.61 9.89
N LEU A 119 -24.20 14.35 10.19
CA LEU A 119 -24.38 13.20 9.33
C LEU A 119 -25.36 12.24 10.01
N PRO A 120 -26.51 11.89 9.38
CA PRO A 120 -27.47 10.98 9.98
C PRO A 120 -26.90 9.55 10.06
N LYS A 121 -27.55 8.67 10.84
CA LYS A 121 -27.27 7.23 10.83
C LYS A 121 -27.49 6.66 9.41
N GLY A 122 -26.60 5.78 8.96
CA GLY A 122 -26.68 5.15 7.64
C GLY A 122 -26.12 6.01 6.49
N ALA A 123 -25.61 7.21 6.77
CA ALA A 123 -24.96 8.04 5.76
C ALA A 123 -23.69 7.35 5.23
N ARG A 124 -23.54 7.31 3.90
CA ARG A 124 -22.33 6.83 3.24
C ARG A 124 -21.31 7.96 3.17
N VAL A 125 -20.08 7.67 3.58
CA VAL A 125 -18.98 8.64 3.64
C VAL A 125 -17.78 8.06 2.89
N LEU A 126 -17.21 8.86 2.00
CA LEU A 126 -15.90 8.58 1.40
C LEU A 126 -14.85 9.40 2.14
N VAL A 127 -13.89 8.71 2.74
CA VAL A 127 -12.72 9.35 3.37
C VAL A 127 -11.60 9.32 2.35
N ILE A 128 -11.25 10.48 1.79
CA ILE A 128 -10.20 10.62 0.77
C ILE A 128 -8.85 10.73 1.48
N ASN A 129 -8.30 9.60 1.91
CA ASN A 129 -7.04 9.57 2.65
C ASN A 129 -5.88 10.18 1.86
N ALA A 130 -5.86 10.03 0.53
CA ALA A 130 -4.82 10.63 -0.32
C ALA A 130 -4.76 12.15 -0.20
N ALA A 131 -5.89 12.83 0.02
CA ALA A 131 -5.93 14.28 0.23
C ALA A 131 -5.17 14.69 1.50
N SER A 132 -5.09 13.81 2.52
CA SER A 132 -4.30 14.09 3.72
C SER A 132 -2.80 14.25 3.43
N GLY A 133 -2.30 13.58 2.38
CA GLY A 133 -0.92 13.73 1.93
C GLY A 133 -0.62 15.12 1.38
N ARG A 134 -1.64 15.84 0.91
CA ARG A 134 -1.54 17.20 0.36
C ARG A 134 -2.04 18.29 1.31
N ASP A 135 -2.33 17.95 2.57
CA ASP A 135 -2.90 18.87 3.55
C ASP A 135 -1.85 19.86 4.06
N GLU A 136 -1.98 21.13 3.69
CA GLU A 136 -1.06 22.23 4.03
C GLU A 136 -1.02 22.50 5.54
N ARG A 137 -2.06 22.08 6.28
CA ARG A 137 -2.09 22.17 7.75
C ARG A 137 -1.08 21.24 8.41
N LYS A 138 -0.65 20.18 7.70
CA LYS A 138 0.31 19.18 8.18
C LYS A 138 1.65 19.25 7.45
N TYR A 139 1.65 19.47 6.14
CA TYR A 139 2.85 19.44 5.32
C TYR A 139 3.14 20.81 4.72
N ALA A 140 4.28 21.40 5.06
CA ALA A 140 4.83 22.52 4.30
C ALA A 140 5.18 22.05 2.89
N ASP A 141 4.88 22.90 1.90
CA ASP A 141 5.01 22.64 0.46
C ASP A 141 4.49 21.24 0.07
N PRO A 142 3.18 20.96 0.24
CA PRO A 142 2.64 19.62 0.05
C PRO A 142 2.75 19.12 -1.39
N GLU A 143 2.83 20.05 -2.34
CA GLU A 143 3.02 19.78 -3.78
C GLU A 143 4.46 19.44 -4.16
N ARG A 144 5.42 19.58 -3.25
CA ARG A 144 6.81 19.17 -3.46
C ARG A 144 7.02 17.75 -2.96
N TRP A 145 7.45 16.87 -3.86
CA TRP A 145 8.02 15.57 -3.50
C TRP A 145 9.43 15.82 -2.98
N ASP A 146 9.73 15.39 -1.75
CA ASP A 146 11.02 15.59 -1.07
C ASP A 146 11.42 14.35 -0.26
N VAL A 147 12.38 13.58 -0.78
CA VAL A 147 12.89 12.35 -0.16
C VAL A 147 13.56 12.57 1.20
N THR A 148 13.83 13.81 1.59
CA THR A 148 14.37 14.17 2.91
C THR A 148 13.29 14.44 3.95
N ARG A 149 12.01 14.48 3.54
CA ARG A 149 10.88 14.69 4.45
C ARG A 149 10.86 13.61 5.53
N ARG A 150 10.65 14.05 6.77
CA ARG A 150 10.54 13.15 7.92
C ARG A 150 9.09 12.85 8.23
N PHE A 151 8.80 11.61 8.57
CA PHE A 151 7.47 11.11 8.84
C PHE A 151 7.34 10.63 10.27
N ASP A 152 6.29 11.10 10.93
CA ASP A 152 5.79 10.60 12.21
C ASP A 152 4.62 9.64 11.98
N LEU A 153 3.59 10.10 11.26
CA LEU A 153 2.38 9.37 10.93
C LEU A 153 1.71 10.00 9.71
N HIS A 154 1.42 9.20 8.68
CA HIS A 154 0.55 9.61 7.57
C HIS A 154 -0.61 8.63 7.43
N LEU A 155 -1.71 9.05 6.81
CA LEU A 155 -2.97 8.28 6.78
C LEU A 155 -3.10 7.35 5.56
N ASN A 156 -2.07 7.22 4.74
CA ASN A 156 -2.17 6.43 3.50
C ASN A 156 -2.09 4.91 3.73
N PHE A 157 -1.71 4.47 4.93
CA PHE A 157 -1.95 3.10 5.41
C PHE A 157 -3.25 2.97 6.22
N GLY A 158 -4.07 4.01 6.28
CA GLY A 158 -5.25 4.07 7.14
C GLY A 158 -4.92 4.28 8.61
N HIS A 159 -5.96 4.25 9.45
CA HIS A 159 -5.87 4.45 10.89
C HIS A 159 -6.97 3.69 11.62
N GLY A 160 -6.72 3.28 12.86
CA GLY A 160 -7.65 2.54 13.70
C GLY A 160 -7.67 1.03 13.42
N ARG A 161 -8.83 0.38 13.66
CA ARG A 161 -8.98 -1.09 13.58
C ARG A 161 -8.66 -1.71 12.22
N HIS A 162 -8.78 -0.93 11.16
CA HIS A 162 -8.47 -1.35 9.78
C HIS A 162 -7.22 -0.64 9.24
N VAL A 163 -6.25 -0.33 10.10
CA VAL A 163 -4.91 0.05 9.63
C VAL A 163 -4.33 -1.09 8.79
N CYS A 164 -3.60 -0.76 7.73
CA CYS A 164 -3.08 -1.72 6.77
C CYS A 164 -2.24 -2.81 7.46
N LEU A 165 -2.74 -4.04 7.43
CA LEU A 165 -2.04 -5.22 7.95
C LEU A 165 -0.69 -5.43 7.24
N GLY A 166 -0.65 -5.12 5.94
CA GLY A 166 0.55 -5.26 5.10
C GLY A 166 1.54 -4.10 5.20
N LYS A 167 1.33 -3.09 6.07
CA LYS A 167 2.18 -1.88 6.12
C LYS A 167 3.67 -2.21 6.18
N SER A 168 4.08 -3.02 7.16
CA SER A 168 5.50 -3.34 7.36
C SER A 168 6.10 -4.10 6.19
N LEU A 169 5.31 -4.99 5.57
CA LEU A 169 5.75 -5.75 4.40
C LEU A 169 5.88 -4.84 3.17
N ALA A 170 4.88 -3.99 2.89
CA ALA A 170 4.91 -3.06 1.77
C ALA A 170 6.12 -2.10 1.84
N LEU A 171 6.42 -1.59 3.03
CA LEU A 171 7.59 -0.74 3.25
C LEU A 171 8.90 -1.51 3.05
N LEU A 172 8.98 -2.75 3.55
CA LEU A 172 10.14 -3.63 3.37
C LEU A 172 10.40 -3.93 1.89
N GLU A 173 9.39 -4.41 1.18
CA GLU A 173 9.47 -4.74 -0.25
C GLU A 173 9.88 -3.52 -1.07
N SER A 174 9.24 -2.38 -0.82
CA SER A 174 9.54 -1.14 -1.54
C SER A 174 10.95 -0.65 -1.29
N ARG A 175 11.42 -0.73 -0.03
CA ARG A 175 12.80 -0.39 0.35
C ARG A 175 13.80 -1.29 -0.37
N VAL A 176 13.66 -2.61 -0.24
CA VAL A 176 14.60 -3.59 -0.81
C VAL A 176 14.64 -3.47 -2.33
N ALA A 177 13.48 -3.40 -2.99
CA ALA A 177 13.43 -3.23 -4.44
C ALA A 177 14.11 -1.93 -4.88
N THR A 178 13.88 -0.82 -4.18
CA THR A 178 14.50 0.47 -4.51
C THR A 178 16.01 0.45 -4.31
N GLU A 179 16.49 -0.09 -3.18
CA GLU A 179 17.92 -0.26 -2.89
C GLU A 179 18.62 -1.08 -3.99
N GLU A 180 18.03 -2.23 -4.33
CA GLU A 180 18.64 -3.16 -5.28
C GLU A 180 18.59 -2.67 -6.73
N LEU A 181 17.52 -1.97 -7.11
CA LEU A 181 17.39 -1.38 -8.44
C LEU A 181 18.31 -0.16 -8.60
N LEU A 182 18.37 0.76 -7.63
CA LEU A 182 19.27 1.93 -7.73
C LEU A 182 20.75 1.55 -7.76
N LYS A 183 21.15 0.47 -7.07
CA LYS A 183 22.51 -0.08 -7.18
C LYS A 183 22.87 -0.55 -8.59
N ARG A 184 21.91 -1.15 -9.30
CA ARG A 184 22.13 -1.74 -10.64
C ARG A 184 21.83 -0.75 -11.77
N LEU A 185 20.97 0.21 -11.51
CA LEU A 185 20.45 1.19 -12.45
C LEU A 185 20.50 2.58 -11.81
N PRO A 186 21.70 3.13 -11.54
CA PRO A 186 21.85 4.42 -10.87
C PRO A 186 21.35 5.57 -11.75
N HIS A 187 21.50 5.42 -13.07
CA HIS A 187 21.06 6.38 -14.07
C HIS A 187 20.01 5.73 -14.96
N PHE A 188 18.87 6.39 -15.10
CA PHE A 188 17.81 5.96 -15.98
C PHE A 188 16.89 7.10 -16.40
N THR A 189 16.16 6.89 -17.48
CA THR A 189 15.10 7.77 -17.96
C THR A 189 13.82 6.98 -18.22
N VAL A 190 12.68 7.66 -18.18
CA VAL A 190 11.38 7.07 -18.51
C VAL A 190 11.07 7.36 -19.97
N THR A 191 10.89 6.31 -20.77
CA THR A 191 10.60 6.40 -22.21
C THR A 191 9.12 6.22 -22.53
N GLY A 192 8.32 5.83 -21.54
CA GLY A 192 6.87 5.75 -21.65
C GLY A 192 6.25 5.32 -20.34
N SER A 193 5.03 5.77 -20.08
CA SER A 193 4.26 5.34 -18.92
C SER A 193 2.78 5.22 -19.29
N GLU A 194 2.09 4.31 -18.63
CA GLU A 194 0.65 4.15 -18.75
C GLU A 194 0.04 4.11 -17.36
N ARG A 195 -0.98 4.95 -17.14
CA ARG A 195 -1.70 5.02 -15.87
C ARG A 195 -2.98 4.21 -15.95
N MET A 196 -3.22 3.36 -14.96
CA MET A 196 -4.47 2.62 -14.86
C MET A 196 -5.63 3.58 -14.56
N HIS A 197 -6.74 3.41 -15.29
CA HIS A 197 -7.97 4.12 -14.99
C HIS A 197 -8.72 3.45 -13.83
N SER A 198 -8.48 3.92 -12.62
CA SER A 198 -9.12 3.44 -11.39
C SER A 198 -9.27 4.57 -10.39
N SER A 199 -10.44 4.69 -9.79
CA SER A 199 -10.73 5.72 -8.79
C SER A 199 -10.16 5.40 -7.41
N ASN A 200 -10.01 4.11 -7.07
CA ASN A 200 -9.59 3.68 -5.73
C ASN A 200 -8.11 3.30 -5.68
N VAL A 201 -7.69 2.36 -6.52
CA VAL A 201 -6.28 1.93 -6.58
C VAL A 201 -5.64 2.60 -7.79
N ARG A 202 -5.07 3.78 -7.57
CA ARG A 202 -4.46 4.64 -8.60
C ARG A 202 -2.98 4.30 -8.76
N GLY A 203 -2.44 4.43 -9.97
CA GLY A 203 -1.01 4.22 -10.21
C GLY A 203 -0.70 3.82 -11.63
N LEU A 204 0.57 3.64 -11.94
CA LEU A 204 1.03 3.19 -13.25
C LEU A 204 0.79 1.67 -13.40
N CYS A 205 0.23 1.26 -14.55
CA CYS A 205 0.21 -0.15 -14.97
C CYS A 205 1.41 -0.49 -15.87
N SER A 206 2.07 0.52 -16.45
CA SER A 206 3.31 0.35 -17.21
C SER A 206 4.26 1.53 -16.97
N LEU A 207 5.54 1.23 -16.77
CA LEU A 207 6.62 2.21 -16.74
C LEU A 207 7.81 1.64 -17.54
N LYS A 208 8.07 2.22 -18.71
CA LYS A 208 9.18 1.85 -19.59
C LYS A 208 10.40 2.68 -19.22
N ILE A 209 11.47 1.99 -18.86
CA ILE A 209 12.72 2.62 -18.40
C ILE A 209 13.83 2.27 -19.38
N ALA A 210 14.62 3.28 -19.75
CA ALA A 210 15.89 3.10 -20.45
C ALA A 210 17.05 3.38 -19.49
N ALA A 211 18.01 2.46 -19.43
CA ALA A 211 19.24 2.66 -18.67
C ALA A 211 20.01 3.86 -19.22
N GLY A 212 20.45 4.74 -18.33
CA GLY A 212 21.47 5.74 -18.65
C GLY A 212 22.82 5.02 -18.64
N GLY A 213 23.56 5.14 -19.73
CA GLY A 213 24.95 4.69 -19.80
C GLY A 213 25.87 5.51 -18.90
#